data_AF-A0A822ZGT4-F1
#
_entry.id   AF-A0A822ZGT4-F1
#
_cell.length_a   1.000
_cell.length_b   1.000
_cell.length_c   1.000
_cell.angle_alpha   90.00
_cell.angle_beta   90.00
_cell.angle_gamma   90.00
#
_symmetry.space_group_name_H-M   'P 1'
#
loop_
_entity.id
_entity.type
_entity.pdbx_description
1 polymer ?
#
loop_
_entity_poly.entity_id
_entity_poly.type
_entity_poly.pdbx_seq_one_letter_code
_entity_poly.pdbx_strand_id
1 'polypeptide(L)'
;MERRDHQSSQAETARILVEFLEVAISSIVFLKGVYPPGAFERRRYMNVVVQRTRHPQLREYIHSAVTGLLPFIQKGLVERVAVIFFNNENVPAERFIFKLTINQSYGQKVEEANFEFSLRSFLIKLSVSEPLTKTLPRDCRWEITAYFRSLPQASSSKEAESWIPTDTKQWQQPPLISPIKSMTSEPLTLQLYVEHPSLSEPTTQ
;
A
#
# COMPACT_ATOMS: atom_id res chain seq x y z
N MET A 1 34.22 2.78 2.33
CA MET A 1 33.36 3.77 1.65
C MET A 1 32.03 3.12 1.25
N GLU A 2 32.07 1.93 0.65
CA GLU A 2 30.91 1.16 0.14
C GLU A 2 29.73 0.97 1.10
N ARG A 3 29.95 0.65 2.40
CA ARG A 3 28.84 0.49 3.37
C ARG A 3 27.97 1.75 3.53
N ARG A 4 28.56 2.94 3.39
CA ARG A 4 27.83 4.21 3.54
C ARG A 4 26.96 4.48 2.31
N ASP A 5 27.46 4.14 1.12
CA ASP A 5 26.78 4.34 -0.16
C ASP A 5 25.62 3.34 -0.37
N HIS A 6 25.77 2.10 0.12
CA HIS A 6 24.70 1.09 0.12
C HIS A 6 23.52 1.53 1.00
N GLN A 7 23.82 2.06 2.19
CA GLN A 7 22.80 2.50 3.14
C GLN A 7 22.03 3.74 2.63
N SER A 8 22.68 4.62 1.85
CA SER A 8 21.99 5.73 1.19
C SER A 8 21.06 5.28 0.04
N SER A 9 21.47 4.31 -0.77
CA SER A 9 20.67 3.79 -1.90
C SER A 9 19.38 3.09 -1.43
N GLN A 10 19.48 2.32 -0.34
CA GLN A 10 18.31 1.68 0.28
C GLN A 10 17.36 2.71 0.92
N ALA A 11 17.90 3.74 1.55
CA ALA A 11 17.11 4.81 2.14
C ALA A 11 16.33 5.59 1.08
N GLU A 12 16.94 5.84 -0.08
CA GLU A 12 16.33 6.50 -1.24
C GLU A 12 15.21 5.65 -1.85
N THR A 13 15.47 4.37 -2.12
CA THR A 13 14.46 3.43 -2.63
C THR A 13 13.23 3.38 -1.71
N ALA A 14 13.45 3.29 -0.39
CA ALA A 14 12.37 3.24 0.58
C ALA A 14 11.56 4.53 0.61
N ARG A 15 12.20 5.70 0.45
CA ARG A 15 11.50 7.00 0.37
C ARG A 15 10.61 7.07 -0.86
N ILE A 16 11.11 6.69 -2.04
CA ILE A 16 10.32 6.69 -3.27
C ILE A 16 9.14 5.72 -3.15
N LEU A 17 9.36 4.55 -2.54
CA LEU A 17 8.29 3.58 -2.30
C LEU A 17 7.21 4.09 -1.34
N VAL A 18 7.61 4.77 -0.26
CA VAL A 18 6.69 5.42 0.71
C VAL A 18 5.87 6.51 0.03
N GLU A 19 6.49 7.37 -0.77
CA GLU A 19 5.76 8.41 -1.52
C GLU A 19 4.79 7.79 -2.54
N PHE A 20 5.23 6.75 -3.25
CA PHE A 20 4.36 5.99 -4.15
C PHE A 20 3.16 5.37 -3.42
N LEU A 21 3.38 4.73 -2.27
CA LEU A 21 2.31 4.12 -1.48
C LEU A 21 1.31 5.17 -1.01
N GLU A 22 1.75 6.36 -0.57
CA GLU A 22 0.85 7.46 -0.19
C GLU A 22 -0.10 7.84 -1.33
N VAL A 23 0.45 8.01 -2.54
CA VAL A 23 -0.32 8.38 -3.74
C VAL A 23 -1.22 7.24 -4.21
N ALA A 24 -0.73 6.00 -4.18
CA ALA A 24 -1.48 4.82 -4.60
C ALA A 24 -2.65 4.53 -3.65
N ILE A 25 -2.43 4.63 -2.32
CA ILE A 25 -3.49 4.47 -1.31
C ILE A 25 -4.53 5.58 -1.45
N SER A 26 -4.11 6.84 -1.62
CA SER A 26 -5.05 7.95 -1.88
C SER A 26 -5.91 7.67 -3.13
N SER A 27 -5.30 7.11 -4.18
CA SER A 27 -6.00 6.75 -5.42
C SER A 27 -6.96 5.57 -5.22
N ILE A 28 -6.60 4.56 -4.41
CA ILE A 28 -7.48 3.44 -4.04
C ILE A 28 -8.70 3.96 -3.26
N VAL A 29 -8.47 4.80 -2.24
CA VAL A 29 -9.54 5.37 -1.41
C VAL A 29 -10.49 6.23 -2.26
N PHE A 30 -9.95 7.01 -3.21
CA PHE A 30 -10.76 7.72 -4.20
C PHE A 30 -11.57 6.76 -5.09
N LEU A 31 -10.91 5.73 -5.64
CA LEU A 31 -11.55 4.72 -6.49
C LEU A 31 -12.73 4.04 -5.78
N LYS A 32 -12.61 3.80 -4.47
CA LYS A 32 -13.69 3.18 -3.68
C LYS A 32 -14.86 4.10 -3.39
N GLY A 33 -14.72 5.40 -3.56
CA GLY A 33 -15.80 6.36 -3.35
C GLY A 33 -16.27 6.47 -1.89
N VAL A 34 -15.43 6.07 -0.93
CA VAL A 34 -15.73 6.12 0.52
C VAL A 34 -15.64 7.54 1.10
N TYR A 35 -15.12 8.48 0.32
CA TYR A 35 -15.15 9.91 0.62
C TYR A 35 -15.70 10.68 -0.59
N PRO A 36 -16.34 11.85 -0.38
CA PRO A 36 -16.83 12.67 -1.47
C PRO A 36 -15.68 13.13 -2.38
N PRO A 37 -15.91 13.35 -3.69
CA PRO A 37 -14.87 13.80 -4.62
C PRO A 37 -14.17 15.09 -4.19
N GLY A 38 -14.86 15.97 -3.46
CA GLY A 38 -14.30 17.22 -2.91
C GLY A 38 -13.23 17.02 -1.83
N ALA A 39 -13.08 15.81 -1.27
CA ALA A 39 -11.99 15.45 -0.36
C ALA A 39 -10.65 15.22 -1.09
N PHE A 40 -10.66 15.22 -2.43
CA PHE A 40 -9.51 14.99 -3.28
C PHE A 40 -9.27 16.14 -4.25
N GLU A 41 -8.06 16.18 -4.79
CA GLU A 41 -7.68 17.06 -5.88
C GLU A 41 -6.88 16.28 -6.94
N ARG A 42 -7.03 16.68 -8.20
CA ARG A 42 -6.22 16.14 -9.30
C ARG A 42 -4.83 16.74 -9.22
N ARG A 43 -3.81 15.89 -9.18
CA ARG A 43 -2.40 16.26 -9.20
C ARG A 43 -1.64 15.46 -10.25
N ARG A 44 -0.52 16.00 -10.71
CA ARG A 44 0.44 15.28 -11.55
C ARG A 44 1.51 14.67 -10.65
N TYR A 45 1.70 13.36 -10.76
CA TYR A 45 2.72 12.59 -10.05
C TYR A 45 3.30 11.54 -10.99
N MET A 46 4.63 11.36 -11.04
CA MET A 46 5.30 10.45 -12.00
C MET A 46 4.76 10.59 -13.44
N ASN A 47 4.47 11.82 -13.88
CA ASN A 47 3.87 12.12 -15.19
C ASN A 47 2.51 11.45 -15.49
N VAL A 48 1.72 11.14 -14.46
CA VAL A 48 0.32 10.72 -14.58
C VAL A 48 -0.59 11.60 -13.72
N VAL A 49 -1.86 11.69 -14.11
CA VAL A 49 -2.88 12.38 -13.31
C VAL A 49 -3.38 11.40 -12.25
N VAL A 50 -3.23 11.79 -10.99
CA VAL A 50 -3.66 11.00 -9.82
C VAL A 50 -4.60 11.82 -8.96
N GLN A 51 -5.29 11.11 -8.06
CA GLN A 51 -6.16 11.71 -7.06
C GLN A 51 -5.40 11.73 -5.74
N ARG A 52 -5.17 12.93 -5.21
CA ARG A 52 -4.50 13.13 -3.92
C ARG A 52 -5.48 13.69 -2.93
N THR A 53 -5.41 13.23 -1.69
CA THR A 53 -6.25 13.75 -0.62
C THR A 53 -5.92 15.22 -0.31
N ARG A 54 -6.94 16.08 -0.29
CA ARG A 54 -6.86 17.46 0.24
C ARG A 54 -7.45 17.63 1.63
N HIS A 55 -8.31 16.71 2.06
CA HIS A 55 -8.88 16.76 3.42
C HIS A 55 -7.78 16.55 4.47
N PRO A 56 -7.54 17.51 5.40
CA PRO A 56 -6.36 17.47 6.27
C PRO A 56 -6.23 16.19 7.09
N GLN A 57 -7.32 15.72 7.72
CA GLN A 57 -7.26 14.54 8.59
C GLN A 57 -7.05 13.23 7.81
N LEU A 58 -7.62 13.13 6.60
CA LEU A 58 -7.46 11.93 5.77
C LEU A 58 -6.05 11.91 5.18
N ARG A 59 -5.53 13.08 4.78
CA ARG A 59 -4.17 13.24 4.31
C ARG A 59 -3.18 12.86 5.41
N GLU A 60 -3.37 13.39 6.62
CA GLU A 60 -2.51 13.07 7.75
C GLU A 60 -2.55 11.59 8.07
N TYR A 61 -3.73 10.98 8.17
CA TYR A 61 -3.85 9.53 8.43
C TYR A 61 -3.05 8.67 7.44
N ILE A 62 -3.22 8.91 6.13
CA ILE A 62 -2.47 8.17 5.10
C ILE A 62 -0.98 8.47 5.20
N HIS A 63 -0.61 9.74 5.37
CA HIS A 63 0.79 10.17 5.44
C HIS A 63 1.52 9.58 6.64
N SER A 64 0.96 9.69 7.85
CA SER A 64 1.56 9.15 9.08
C SER A 64 1.67 7.63 9.01
N ALA A 65 0.64 6.94 8.48
CA ALA A 65 0.66 5.48 8.34
C ALA A 65 1.80 5.03 7.40
N VAL A 66 1.89 5.60 6.19
CA VAL A 66 2.89 5.16 5.21
C VAL A 66 4.30 5.61 5.62
N THR A 67 4.46 6.81 6.18
CA THR A 67 5.75 7.29 6.70
C THR A 67 6.22 6.47 7.90
N GLY A 68 5.31 6.03 8.76
CA GLY A 68 5.60 5.11 9.87
C GLY A 68 6.16 3.76 9.40
N LEU A 69 5.95 3.38 8.14
CA LEU A 69 6.52 2.16 7.54
C LEU A 69 7.95 2.36 7.00
N LEU A 70 8.40 3.60 6.80
CA LEU A 70 9.71 3.92 6.22
C LEU A 70 10.88 3.15 6.87
N PRO A 71 11.10 3.18 8.21
CA PRO A 71 12.24 2.50 8.82
C PRO A 71 12.19 0.97 8.64
N PHE A 72 10.99 0.39 8.51
CA PHE A 72 10.81 -1.05 8.32
C PHE A 72 10.99 -1.46 6.86
N ILE A 73 10.55 -0.62 5.92
CA ILE A 73 10.79 -0.79 4.49
C ILE A 73 12.30 -0.72 4.20
N GLN A 74 13.00 0.25 4.79
CA GLN A 74 14.47 0.38 4.66
C GLN A 74 15.19 -0.91 5.08
N LYS A 75 14.74 -1.53 6.18
CA LYS A 75 15.29 -2.80 6.69
C LYS A 75 14.76 -4.04 5.97
N GLY A 76 13.86 -3.91 4.99
CA GLY A 76 13.27 -5.02 4.26
C GLY A 76 12.33 -5.90 5.09
N LEU A 77 11.82 -5.37 6.20
CA LEU A 77 10.98 -6.11 7.15
C LEU A 77 9.51 -6.19 6.71
N VAL A 78 9.04 -5.23 5.91
CA VAL A 78 7.66 -5.21 5.39
C VAL A 78 7.54 -6.17 4.21
N GLU A 79 6.66 -7.16 4.33
CA GLU A 79 6.33 -8.09 3.24
C GLU A 79 5.13 -7.61 2.42
N ARG A 80 4.11 -7.06 3.08
CA ARG A 80 2.89 -6.58 2.41
C ARG A 80 2.34 -5.34 3.08
N VAL A 81 1.74 -4.46 2.31
CA VAL A 81 0.89 -3.37 2.78
C VAL A 81 -0.49 -3.55 2.18
N ALA A 82 -1.53 -3.55 3.00
CA ALA A 82 -2.90 -3.78 2.60
C ALA A 82 -3.76 -2.55 2.89
N VAL A 83 -4.63 -2.19 1.95
CA VAL A 83 -5.78 -1.29 2.19
C VAL A 83 -7.01 -2.18 2.27
N ILE A 84 -7.58 -2.30 3.46
CA ILE A 84 -8.67 -3.23 3.76
C ILE A 84 -9.96 -2.44 3.91
N PHE A 85 -10.99 -2.82 3.15
CA PHE A 85 -12.32 -2.26 3.28
C PHE A 85 -13.26 -3.29 3.91
N PHE A 86 -14.11 -2.84 4.83
CA PHE A 86 -15.00 -3.70 5.59
C PHE A 86 -16.45 -3.55 5.12
N ASN A 87 -17.25 -4.59 5.35
CA ASN A 87 -18.70 -4.50 5.24
C ASN A 87 -19.33 -3.98 6.55
N ASN A 88 -20.66 -3.96 6.61
CA ASN A 88 -21.41 -3.47 7.77
C ASN A 88 -21.21 -4.33 9.04
N GLU A 89 -20.84 -5.61 8.89
CA GLU A 89 -20.52 -6.51 10.01
C GLU A 89 -19.05 -6.46 10.45
N ASN A 90 -18.28 -5.47 9.98
CA ASN A 90 -16.83 -5.34 10.21
C ASN A 90 -16.03 -6.59 9.76
N VAL A 91 -16.47 -7.24 8.68
CA VAL A 91 -15.73 -8.31 8.01
C VAL A 91 -15.06 -7.73 6.76
N PRO A 92 -13.81 -8.08 6.45
CA PRO A 92 -13.15 -7.63 5.22
C PRO A 92 -13.97 -8.01 3.98
N ALA A 93 -14.36 -7.00 3.21
CA ALA A 93 -15.10 -7.18 1.96
C ALA A 93 -14.15 -7.18 0.75
N GLU A 94 -13.06 -6.43 0.84
CA GLU A 94 -12.09 -6.24 -0.25
C GLU A 94 -10.75 -5.78 0.31
N ARG A 95 -9.64 -6.28 -0.25
CA ARG A 95 -8.28 -5.88 0.16
C ARG A 95 -7.43 -5.56 -1.05
N PHE A 96 -6.84 -4.37 -1.09
CA PHE A 96 -5.78 -4.05 -2.06
C PHE A 96 -4.44 -4.36 -1.43
N ILE A 97 -3.70 -5.31 -2.00
CA ILE A 97 -2.44 -5.79 -1.45
C ILE A 97 -1.27 -5.32 -2.31
N PHE A 98 -0.36 -4.57 -1.69
CA PHE A 98 0.97 -4.29 -2.20
C PHE A 98 1.94 -5.30 -1.60
N LYS A 99 2.37 -6.29 -2.39
CA LYS A 99 3.38 -7.27 -1.98
C LYS A 99 4.77 -6.80 -2.36
N LEU A 100 5.66 -6.74 -1.37
CA LEU A 100 6.98 -6.14 -1.46
C LEU A 100 8.08 -7.18 -1.21
N THR A 101 9.07 -7.20 -2.10
CA THR A 101 10.35 -7.87 -1.86
C THR A 101 11.47 -6.90 -2.18
N ILE A 102 12.28 -6.57 -1.17
CA ILE A 102 13.42 -5.68 -1.29
C ILE A 102 14.70 -6.50 -1.14
N ASN A 103 15.54 -6.48 -2.16
CA ASN A 103 16.85 -7.11 -2.13
C ASN A 103 17.83 -6.26 -1.32
N GLN A 104 18.00 -6.63 -0.04
CA GLN A 104 18.91 -5.96 0.89
C GLN A 104 20.39 -6.09 0.53
N SER A 105 20.74 -7.03 -0.36
CA SER A 105 22.12 -7.24 -0.83
C SER A 105 22.46 -6.42 -2.07
N TYR A 106 21.50 -5.65 -2.61
CA TYR A 106 21.73 -4.83 -3.80
C TYR A 106 22.63 -3.64 -3.47
N GLY A 107 23.81 -3.62 -4.07
CA GLY A 107 24.85 -2.64 -3.78
C GLY A 107 25.03 -1.51 -4.79
N GLN A 108 24.27 -1.53 -5.87
CA GLN A 108 24.35 -0.53 -6.91
C GLN A 108 23.44 0.66 -6.60
N LYS A 109 23.78 1.81 -7.18
CA LYS A 109 22.93 2.99 -7.10
C LYS A 109 21.69 2.76 -7.95
N VAL A 110 20.51 2.97 -7.36
CA VAL A 110 19.24 2.88 -8.09
C VAL A 110 19.08 4.11 -8.97
N GLU A 111 18.81 3.91 -10.25
CA GLU A 111 18.45 5.00 -11.15
C GLU A 111 16.98 5.37 -10.92
N GLU A 112 16.75 6.46 -10.19
CA GLU A 112 15.42 6.92 -9.76
C GLU A 112 14.41 6.96 -10.92
N ALA A 113 14.82 7.48 -12.07
CA ALA A 113 13.95 7.63 -13.24
C ALA A 113 13.37 6.29 -13.73
N ASN A 114 14.16 5.21 -13.72
CA ASN A 114 13.69 3.88 -14.13
C ASN A 114 12.75 3.28 -13.08
N PHE A 115 13.04 3.56 -11.81
CA PHE A 115 12.22 3.13 -10.68
C PHE A 115 10.85 3.80 -10.68
N GLU A 116 10.82 5.13 -10.83
CA GLU A 116 9.60 5.92 -10.97
C GLU A 116 8.80 5.52 -12.20
N PHE A 117 9.46 5.29 -13.34
CA PHE A 117 8.81 4.83 -14.56
C PHE A 117 8.09 3.49 -14.34
N SER A 118 8.72 2.57 -13.63
CA SER A 118 8.12 1.26 -13.32
C SER A 118 6.92 1.40 -12.37
N LEU A 119 7.05 2.22 -11.33
CA LEU A 119 5.97 2.52 -10.36
C LEU A 119 4.78 3.24 -11.01
N ARG A 120 5.04 4.16 -11.95
CA ARG A 120 3.99 4.87 -12.72
C ARG A 120 2.98 3.92 -13.33
N SER A 121 3.44 2.76 -13.82
CA SER A 121 2.56 1.78 -14.47
C SER A 121 1.46 1.22 -13.55
N PHE A 122 1.69 1.21 -12.23
CA PHE A 122 0.69 0.81 -11.23
C PHE A 122 -0.44 1.82 -11.15
N LEU A 123 -0.12 3.12 -11.14
CA LEU A 123 -1.11 4.20 -11.06
C LEU A 123 -2.00 4.23 -12.31
N ILE A 124 -1.42 3.97 -13.48
CA ILE A 124 -2.18 3.84 -14.74
C ILE A 124 -3.15 2.66 -14.63
N LYS A 125 -2.68 1.49 -14.18
CA LYS A 125 -3.53 0.30 -14.05
C LYS A 125 -4.61 0.47 -12.97
N LEU A 126 -4.30 1.15 -11.89
CA LEU A 126 -5.26 1.46 -10.83
C LEU A 126 -6.38 2.40 -11.31
N SER A 127 -6.07 3.36 -12.18
CA SER A 127 -7.09 4.28 -12.73
C SER A 127 -8.17 3.59 -13.58
N VAL A 128 -7.92 2.36 -14.03
CA VAL A 128 -8.83 1.55 -14.85
C VAL A 128 -9.21 0.23 -14.17
N SER A 129 -8.93 0.08 -12.87
CA SER A 129 -9.20 -1.16 -12.14
C SER A 129 -10.61 -1.22 -11.54
N GLU A 130 -11.46 -0.22 -11.75
CA GLU A 130 -12.84 -0.19 -11.24
C GLU A 130 -13.62 -1.50 -11.50
N PRO A 131 -13.56 -2.13 -12.70
CA PRO A 131 -14.26 -3.39 -12.97
C PRO A 131 -13.77 -4.59 -12.13
N LEU A 132 -12.58 -4.48 -11.54
CA LEU A 132 -12.01 -5.50 -10.66
C LEU A 132 -12.46 -5.32 -9.21
N THR A 133 -13.27 -4.31 -8.90
CA THR A 133 -13.67 -3.97 -7.53
C THR A 133 -15.16 -4.19 -7.30
N LYS A 134 -15.56 -4.34 -6.04
CA LYS A 134 -16.97 -4.44 -5.63
C LYS A 134 -17.50 -3.11 -5.12
N THR A 135 -18.73 -2.75 -5.45
CA THR A 135 -19.37 -1.59 -4.82
C THR A 135 -19.52 -1.82 -3.32
N LEU A 136 -19.05 -0.88 -2.51
CA LEU A 136 -19.15 -0.92 -1.05
C LEU A 136 -20.14 0.14 -0.55
N PRO A 137 -20.67 -0.02 0.68
CA PRO A 137 -21.44 1.03 1.34
C PRO A 137 -20.66 2.34 1.42
N ARG A 138 -21.35 3.49 1.31
CA ARG A 138 -20.71 4.82 1.30
C ARG A 138 -19.95 5.16 2.58
N ASP A 139 -20.37 4.57 3.71
CA ASP A 139 -19.80 4.81 5.02
C ASP A 139 -18.99 3.61 5.52
N CYS A 140 -18.43 2.82 4.59
CA CYS A 140 -17.66 1.65 4.99
C CYS A 140 -16.36 2.05 5.72
N ARG A 141 -16.06 1.32 6.80
CA ARG A 141 -14.77 1.41 7.48
C ARG A 141 -13.69 0.88 6.53
N TRP A 142 -12.50 1.45 6.63
CA TRP A 142 -11.30 0.92 6.01
C TRP A 142 -10.07 1.18 6.89
N GLU A 143 -9.00 0.42 6.67
CA GLU A 143 -7.73 0.57 7.39
C GLU A 143 -6.52 0.25 6.51
N ILE A 144 -5.34 0.69 6.96
CA ILE A 144 -4.04 0.34 6.38
C ILE A 144 -3.36 -0.67 7.30
N THR A 145 -3.02 -1.85 6.78
CA THR A 145 -2.41 -2.93 7.55
C THR A 145 -1.11 -3.37 6.91
N ALA A 146 -0.02 -3.44 7.68
CA ALA A 146 1.27 -3.93 7.22
C ALA A 146 1.59 -5.32 7.78
N TYR A 147 2.11 -6.19 6.93
CA TYR A 147 2.53 -7.54 7.26
C TYR A 147 4.06 -7.57 7.30
N PHE A 148 4.61 -8.00 8.43
CA PHE A 148 6.04 -8.01 8.68
C PHE A 148 6.59 -9.44 8.59
N ARG A 149 7.79 -9.58 8.02
CA ARG A 149 8.54 -10.85 8.00
C ARG A 149 8.94 -11.27 9.42
N SER A 150 9.25 -10.30 10.26
CA SER A 150 9.48 -10.44 11.69
C SER A 150 9.03 -9.17 12.39
N LEU A 151 8.38 -9.33 13.56
CA LEU A 151 7.90 -8.18 14.32
C LEU A 151 9.10 -7.33 14.78
N PRO A 152 9.05 -6.00 14.61
CA PRO A 152 10.07 -5.13 15.13
C PRO A 152 10.09 -5.23 16.67
N GLN A 153 11.29 -5.33 17.25
CA GLN A 153 11.42 -5.31 18.71
C GLN A 153 10.95 -3.94 19.22
N ALA A 154 10.03 -3.95 20.21
CA ALA A 154 9.37 -2.74 20.73
C ALA A 154 10.35 -1.65 21.21
N SER A 155 11.59 -2.02 21.58
CA SER A 155 12.63 -1.10 22.03
C SER A 155 13.40 -0.36 20.92
N SER A 156 13.13 -0.63 19.64
CA SER A 156 14.01 -0.21 18.53
C SER A 156 13.59 1.04 17.76
N SER A 157 12.36 1.55 17.93
CA SER A 157 11.86 2.73 17.22
C SER A 157 10.55 3.24 17.81
N LYS A 158 10.43 4.54 18.08
CA LYS A 158 9.15 5.19 18.49
C LYS A 158 8.04 4.95 17.46
N GLU A 159 8.41 4.75 16.21
CA GLU A 159 7.50 4.43 15.11
C GLU A 159 6.85 3.06 15.27
N ALA A 160 7.52 2.08 15.91
CA ALA A 160 6.94 0.76 16.17
C ALA A 160 5.83 0.82 17.24
N GLU A 161 5.95 1.72 18.20
CA GLU A 161 4.98 1.91 19.29
C GLU A 161 3.65 2.49 18.78
N SER A 162 3.64 3.06 17.57
CA SER A 162 2.43 3.61 16.94
C SER A 162 1.59 2.56 16.21
N TRP A 163 2.11 1.34 16.02
CA TRP A 163 1.41 0.23 15.39
C TRP A 163 0.92 -0.77 16.42
N ILE A 164 -0.32 -1.25 16.23
CA ILE A 164 -0.90 -2.32 17.04
C ILE A 164 -1.08 -3.59 16.18
N PRO A 165 -1.01 -4.78 16.77
CA PRO A 165 -1.40 -6.01 16.09
C PRO A 165 -2.83 -5.90 15.56
N THR A 166 -3.05 -6.29 14.30
CA THR A 166 -4.38 -6.26 13.71
C THR A 166 -5.27 -7.35 14.32
N ASP A 167 -6.51 -6.97 14.63
CA ASP A 167 -7.61 -7.87 15.01
C ASP A 167 -8.53 -8.19 13.83
N THR A 168 -8.12 -7.81 12.61
CA THR A 168 -8.90 -8.03 11.39
C THR A 168 -9.21 -9.50 11.16
N LYS A 169 -10.51 -9.80 11.11
CA LYS A 169 -11.04 -11.13 10.83
C LYS A 169 -10.48 -11.68 9.53
N GLN A 170 -10.00 -12.92 9.56
CA GLN A 170 -9.58 -13.63 8.36
C GLN A 170 -10.76 -14.36 7.73
N TRP A 171 -10.75 -14.44 6.40
CA TRP A 171 -11.66 -15.30 5.66
C TRP A 171 -11.36 -16.77 6.00
N GLN A 172 -12.41 -17.59 6.00
CA GLN A 172 -12.30 -19.03 6.26
C GLN A 172 -11.76 -19.76 5.04
N GLN A 173 -12.08 -19.26 3.85
CA GLN A 173 -11.59 -19.78 2.59
C GLN A 173 -10.48 -18.90 2.02
N PRO A 174 -9.57 -19.47 1.20
CA PRO A 174 -8.62 -18.67 0.44
C PRO A 174 -9.34 -17.59 -0.38
N PRO A 175 -8.80 -16.37 -0.47
CA PRO A 175 -9.42 -15.33 -1.26
C PRO A 175 -9.36 -15.59 -2.76
N LEU A 176 -10.29 -14.98 -3.48
CA LEU A 176 -10.18 -14.79 -4.91
C LEU A 176 -9.21 -13.63 -5.19
N ILE A 177 -8.17 -13.89 -5.98
CA ILE A 177 -7.11 -12.93 -6.26
C ILE A 177 -7.23 -12.41 -7.69
N SER A 178 -7.33 -11.08 -7.84
CA SER A 178 -7.34 -10.39 -9.13
C SER A 178 -6.08 -9.52 -9.28
N PRO A 179 -5.12 -9.89 -10.14
CA PRO A 179 -3.90 -9.11 -10.31
C PRO A 179 -4.16 -7.78 -11.03
N ILE A 180 -3.57 -6.68 -10.54
CA ILE A 180 -3.61 -5.36 -11.20
C ILE A 180 -2.30 -5.12 -11.96
N LYS A 181 -1.16 -5.23 -11.28
CA LYS A 181 0.16 -4.96 -11.88
C LYS A 181 1.28 -5.61 -11.07
N SER A 182 2.33 -6.03 -11.77
CA SER A 182 3.59 -6.51 -11.18
C SER A 182 4.78 -5.86 -11.89
N MET A 183 5.87 -5.71 -11.15
CA MET A 183 7.18 -5.29 -11.66
C MET A 183 8.31 -5.95 -10.87
N THR A 184 9.45 -6.10 -11.54
CA THR A 184 10.74 -6.42 -10.93
C THR A 184 11.74 -5.41 -11.47
N SER A 185 12.27 -4.58 -10.59
CA SER A 185 13.31 -3.59 -10.87
C SER A 185 14.18 -3.52 -9.63
N GLU A 186 15.37 -4.11 -9.68
CA GLU A 186 16.26 -4.17 -8.51
C GLU A 186 16.43 -2.78 -7.85
N PRO A 187 16.36 -2.70 -6.52
CA PRO A 187 16.24 -3.80 -5.56
C PRO A 187 14.78 -4.25 -5.27
N LEU A 188 13.76 -3.69 -5.94
CA LEU A 188 12.35 -3.92 -5.60
C LEU A 188 11.66 -4.88 -6.59
N THR A 189 11.01 -5.88 -6.03
CA THR A 189 9.85 -6.52 -6.68
C THR A 189 8.58 -6.07 -5.99
N LEU A 190 7.62 -5.58 -6.77
CA LEU A 190 6.33 -5.10 -6.30
C LEU A 190 5.20 -5.76 -7.09
N GLN A 191 4.18 -6.21 -6.38
CA GLN A 191 2.91 -6.67 -6.97
C GLN A 191 1.76 -5.93 -6.31
N LEU A 192 0.77 -5.54 -7.11
CA LEU A 192 -0.50 -5.00 -6.67
C LEU A 192 -1.61 -5.90 -7.19
N TYR A 193 -2.45 -6.37 -6.28
CA TYR A 193 -3.61 -7.20 -6.58
C TYR A 193 -4.73 -6.94 -5.59
N VAL A 194 -5.96 -7.32 -5.97
CA VAL A 194 -7.16 -7.23 -5.13
C VAL A 194 -7.52 -8.62 -4.65
N GLU A 195 -7.86 -8.75 -3.37
CA GLU A 195 -8.43 -9.95 -2.78
C GLU A 195 -9.92 -9.72 -2.44
N HIS A 196 -10.74 -10.73 -2.73
CA HIS A 196 -12.15 -10.80 -2.33
C HIS A 196 -12.44 -12.09 -1.56
N PRO A 197 -13.48 -12.11 -0.70
CA PRO A 197 -13.97 -13.35 -0.13
C PRO A 197 -14.39 -14.33 -1.24
N SER A 198 -14.17 -15.62 -0.99
CA SER A 198 -14.60 -16.69 -1.88
C SER A 198 -16.12 -16.73 -2.00
N LEU A 199 -16.62 -17.11 -3.18
CA LEU A 199 -18.07 -17.16 -3.49
C LEU A 199 -18.86 -18.13 -2.58
N SER A 200 -18.18 -19.08 -1.94
CA SER A 200 -18.75 -20.07 -1.03
C SER A 200 -18.85 -19.59 0.42
N GLU A 201 -18.33 -18.41 0.75
CA GLU A 201 -18.51 -17.87 2.09
C GLU A 201 -19.94 -17.34 2.23
N PRO A 202 -20.70 -17.76 3.26
CA PRO A 202 -22.02 -17.22 3.48
C PRO A 202 -21.89 -15.72 3.72
N THR A 203 -22.50 -14.92 2.84
CA THR A 203 -22.80 -13.52 3.14
C THR A 203 -23.60 -13.58 4.43
N THR A 204 -23.03 -13.14 5.54
CA THR A 204 -23.74 -13.18 6.83
C THR A 204 -24.87 -12.18 6.68
N GLN A 205 -26.10 -12.67 6.47
CA GLN A 205 -27.32 -11.87 6.37
C GLN A 205 -27.65 -11.23 7.72
#